data_AF-A0A6M3IRU1-F1
#
_entry.id   AF-A0A6M3IRU1-F1
#
_cell.length_a   1.000
_cell.length_b   1.000
_cell.length_c   1.000
_cell.angle_alpha   90.00
_cell.angle_beta   90.00
_cell.angle_gamma   90.00
#
_symmetry.space_group_name_H-M   'P 1'
#
loop_
_entity.id
_entity.type
_entity.pdbx_description
1 polymer ?
#
loop_
_entity_poly.entity_id
_entity_poly.type
_entity_poly.pdbx_seq_one_letter_code
_entity_poly.pdbx_strand_id
1 'polypeptide(L)'
;NKAAEKDMDFAMLDSLIGIFCTLEECAAVLNLDADTVVKKVKEKYGIPFSVFFKRKNAHGRASLRRRQFELSKTNPALSIWLGKQYLNQKDHQDIGFGEGTTKINVEYVSDDSKNKSDECISKE
;
A
#
# COMPACT_ATOMS: atom_id res chain seq x y z
N ASN A 1 36.28 -7.08 7.63
CA ASN A 1 35.64 -7.45 8.92
C ASN A 1 34.16 -7.66 8.72
N LYS A 2 33.72 -8.91 8.63
CA LYS A 2 32.30 -9.27 8.48
C LYS A 2 31.67 -9.11 9.86
N ALA A 3 30.92 -8.03 10.08
CA ALA A 3 30.17 -7.82 11.31
C ALA A 3 29.29 -9.06 11.56
N ALA A 4 29.24 -9.52 12.80
CA ALA A 4 28.42 -10.66 13.22
C ALA A 4 26.99 -10.44 12.72
N GLU A 5 26.58 -11.23 11.74
CA GLU A 5 25.27 -11.08 11.12
C GLU A 5 24.23 -11.56 12.12
N LYS A 6 23.55 -10.61 12.78
CA LYS A 6 22.45 -10.92 13.69
C LYS A 6 21.40 -11.68 12.89
N ASP A 7 21.06 -12.91 13.24
CA ASP A 7 20.04 -13.65 12.50
C ASP A 7 18.67 -12.94 12.62
N MET A 8 17.89 -12.96 11.55
CA MET A 8 16.57 -12.31 11.51
C MET A 8 15.47 -13.33 11.76
N ASP A 9 14.59 -13.04 12.72
CA ASP A 9 13.37 -13.83 12.89
C ASP A 9 12.34 -13.46 11.81
N PHE A 10 12.29 -14.28 10.75
CA PHE A 10 11.33 -14.14 9.66
C PHE A 10 9.90 -14.49 10.06
N ALA A 11 9.68 -15.33 11.08
CA ALA A 11 8.35 -15.67 11.54
C ALA A 11 7.73 -14.48 12.29
N MET A 12 8.55 -13.76 13.07
CA MET A 12 8.16 -12.50 13.68
C MET A 12 7.85 -11.43 12.61
N LEU A 13 8.69 -11.31 11.58
CA LEU A 13 8.44 -10.39 10.46
C LEU A 13 7.10 -10.68 9.77
N ASP A 14 6.81 -11.94 9.46
CA ASP A 14 5.54 -12.35 8.85
C ASP A 14 4.34 -11.98 9.74
N SER A 15 4.47 -12.15 11.05
CA SER A 15 3.43 -11.81 12.03
C SER A 15 3.17 -10.30 12.08
N LEU A 16 4.24 -9.49 12.07
CA LEU A 16 4.16 -8.01 12.04
C LEU A 16 3.50 -7.50 10.76
N ILE A 17 3.87 -8.05 9.60
CA ILE A 17 3.21 -7.71 8.33
C ILE A 17 1.73 -8.10 8.35
N GLY A 18 1.39 -9.21 9.03
CA GLY A 18 0.02 -9.68 9.21
C GLY A 18 -0.88 -8.71 9.99
N ILE A 19 -0.31 -7.79 10.77
CA ILE A 19 -1.06 -6.76 11.51
C ILE A 19 -0.92 -5.36 10.89
N PHE A 20 -0.52 -5.28 9.62
CA PHE A 20 -0.30 -4.03 8.88
C PHE A 20 0.86 -3.15 9.40
N CYS A 21 1.85 -3.71 10.12
CA CYS A 21 3.05 -2.94 10.43
C CYS A 21 3.80 -2.55 9.15
N THR A 22 4.26 -1.31 9.11
CA THR A 22 5.15 -0.76 8.09
C THR A 22 6.56 -1.35 8.20
N LEU A 23 7.39 -1.13 7.18
CA LEU A 23 8.79 -1.55 7.20
C LEU A 23 9.55 -0.97 8.42
N GLU A 24 9.34 0.31 8.72
CA GLU A 24 10.00 1.00 9.84
C GLU A 24 9.57 0.41 11.19
N GLU A 25 8.29 0.12 11.37
CA GLU A 25 7.79 -0.52 12.60
C GLU A 25 8.33 -1.95 12.73
N CYS A 26 8.40 -2.70 11.63
CA CYS A 26 9.00 -4.03 11.63
C CYS A 26 10.49 -3.97 12.02
N ALA A 27 11.21 -3.01 11.46
CA ALA A 27 12.63 -2.78 11.72
C ALA A 27 12.88 -2.41 13.19
N ALA A 28 12.07 -1.50 13.74
CA ALA A 28 12.11 -1.11 15.14
C ALA A 28 11.88 -2.30 16.08
N VAL A 29 10.87 -3.14 15.82
CA VAL A 29 10.58 -4.33 16.64
C VAL A 29 11.71 -5.37 16.55
N LEU A 30 12.26 -5.58 15.36
CA LEU A 30 13.37 -6.53 15.12
C LEU A 30 14.72 -5.98 15.60
N ASN A 31 14.80 -4.72 16.03
CA ASN A 31 16.03 -4.01 16.38
C ASN A 31 17.07 -4.11 15.26
N LEU A 32 16.65 -3.75 14.04
CA LEU A 32 17.45 -3.70 12.82
C LEU A 32 17.09 -2.43 12.04
N ASP A 33 17.97 -2.00 11.14
CA ASP A 33 17.64 -0.93 10.19
C ASP A 33 16.72 -1.42 9.07
N ALA A 34 15.85 -0.54 8.56
CA ALA A 34 14.92 -0.84 7.48
C ALA A 34 15.62 -1.43 6.23
N ASP A 35 16.77 -0.87 5.84
CA ASP A 35 17.58 -1.35 4.72
C ASP A 35 18.10 -2.77 4.95
N THR A 36 18.46 -3.10 6.20
CA THR A 36 18.90 -4.45 6.58
C THR A 36 17.75 -5.44 6.45
N VAL A 37 16.53 -5.04 6.80
CA VAL A 37 15.33 -5.87 6.62
C VAL A 37 15.10 -6.18 5.14
N VAL A 38 15.12 -5.15 4.28
CA VAL A 38 14.91 -5.31 2.84
C VAL A 38 15.97 -6.20 2.21
N LYS A 39 17.24 -6.00 2.58
CA LYS A 39 18.38 -6.79 2.08
C LYS A 39 18.21 -8.27 2.42
N LYS A 40 17.89 -8.60 3.67
CA LYS A 40 17.73 -10.00 4.11
C LYS A 40 16.52 -10.69 3.49
N VAL A 41 15.42 -9.96 3.30
CA VAL A 41 14.26 -10.50 2.57
C VAL A 41 14.64 -10.81 1.12
N LYS A 42 15.41 -9.94 0.47
CA LYS A 42 15.89 -10.16 -0.89
C LYS A 42 16.86 -11.34 -0.97
N GLU A 43 17.77 -11.48 -0.02
CA GLU A 43 18.73 -12.60 0.03
C GLU A 43 18.03 -13.95 0.26
N LYS A 44 17.03 -14.01 1.14
CA LYS A 44 16.31 -15.25 1.46
C LYS A 44 15.28 -15.67 0.40
N TYR A 45 14.53 -14.71 -0.16
CA TYR A 45 13.39 -15.01 -1.04
C TYR A 45 13.61 -14.62 -2.50
N GLY A 46 14.70 -13.92 -2.84
CA GLY A 46 15.00 -13.51 -4.21
C GLY A 46 14.04 -12.47 -4.80
N ILE A 47 13.18 -11.86 -3.98
CA ILE A 47 12.15 -10.91 -4.41
C ILE A 47 12.28 -9.57 -3.67
N PRO A 48 11.83 -8.45 -4.29
CA PRO A 48 11.81 -7.17 -3.60
C PRO A 48 10.82 -7.18 -2.44
N PHE A 49 11.12 -6.41 -1.39
CA PHE A 49 10.29 -6.33 -0.19
C PHE A 49 8.84 -5.93 -0.49
N SER A 50 8.59 -5.06 -1.47
CA SER A 50 7.24 -4.66 -1.87
C SER A 50 6.38 -5.84 -2.34
N VAL A 51 6.96 -6.81 -3.05
CA VAL A 51 6.26 -8.02 -3.49
C VAL A 51 6.09 -8.99 -2.33
N PHE A 52 7.12 -9.14 -1.50
CA PHE A 52 7.05 -9.96 -0.28
C PHE A 52 5.93 -9.48 0.65
N PHE A 53 5.91 -8.17 0.95
CA PHE A 53 4.92 -7.51 1.79
C PHE A 53 3.51 -7.73 1.27
N LYS A 54 3.27 -7.51 -0.03
CA LYS A 54 1.94 -7.75 -0.65
C LYS A 54 1.46 -9.20 -0.48
N ARG A 55 2.36 -10.17 -0.59
CA ARG A 55 2.02 -11.60 -0.41
C ARG A 55 1.67 -11.91 1.04
N LYS A 56 2.48 -11.45 1.99
CA LYS A 56 2.31 -11.76 3.42
C LYS A 56 1.15 -10.99 4.07
N ASN A 57 0.87 -9.78 3.60
CA ASN A 57 -0.24 -8.94 4.08
C ASN A 57 -1.63 -9.53 3.71
N ALA A 58 -1.72 -10.59 2.90
CA ALA A 58 -2.98 -11.29 2.64
C ALA A 58 -3.71 -11.70 3.93
N HIS A 59 -2.99 -12.11 4.97
CA HIS A 59 -3.55 -12.45 6.28
C HIS A 59 -4.17 -11.22 6.98
N GLY A 60 -3.48 -10.07 6.97
CA GLY A 60 -4.00 -8.82 7.52
C GLY A 60 -5.27 -8.37 6.81
N ARG A 61 -5.29 -8.44 5.47
CA ARG A 61 -6.48 -8.15 4.67
C ARG A 61 -7.65 -9.07 4.99
N ALA A 62 -7.40 -10.36 5.23
CA ALA A 62 -8.44 -11.30 5.64
C ALA A 62 -9.00 -10.97 7.04
N SER A 63 -8.13 -10.64 7.99
CA SER A 63 -8.54 -10.23 9.33
C SER A 63 -9.31 -8.92 9.34
N LEU A 64 -8.90 -7.94 8.51
CA LEU A 64 -9.62 -6.68 8.35
C LEU A 64 -11.05 -6.90 7.84
N ARG A 65 -11.26 -7.79 6.86
CA ARG A 65 -12.61 -8.11 6.37
C ARG A 65 -13.51 -8.64 7.48
N ARG A 66 -13.01 -9.53 8.34
CA ARG A 66 -13.80 -10.01 9.50
C ARG A 66 -14.16 -8.84 10.42
N ARG A 67 -13.21 -7.95 10.68
CA ARG A 67 -13.45 -6.77 11.52
C ARG A 67 -14.44 -5.80 10.88
N GLN A 68 -14.44 -5.64 9.55
CA GLN A 68 -15.40 -4.81 8.83
C GLN A 68 -16.85 -5.25 9.04
N PHE A 69 -17.14 -6.56 9.05
CA PHE A 69 -18.48 -7.10 9.32
C PHE A 69 -18.96 -6.82 10.75
N GLU A 70 -18.06 -6.82 11.72
CA GLU A 70 -18.41 -6.45 13.09
C GLU A 70 -18.57 -4.93 13.24
N LEU A 71 -17.69 -4.16 12.61
CA LEU A 71 -17.69 -2.71 12.69
C LEU A 71 -18.87 -2.10 11.92
N SER A 72 -19.34 -2.73 10.84
CA SER A 72 -20.50 -2.23 10.07
C SER A 72 -21.79 -2.17 10.89
N LYS A 73 -21.88 -2.92 12.00
CA LYS A 73 -23.02 -2.88 12.93
C LYS A 73 -23.07 -1.61 13.76
N THR A 74 -21.94 -0.93 13.96
CA THR A 74 -21.79 0.19 14.91
C THR A 74 -21.22 1.45 14.27
N ASN A 75 -20.24 1.32 13.38
CA ASN A 75 -19.62 2.41 12.64
C ASN A 75 -19.42 2.03 11.15
N PRO A 76 -20.50 2.12 10.34
CA PRO A 76 -20.45 1.81 8.91
C PRO A 76 -19.44 2.68 8.14
N ALA A 77 -19.36 3.97 8.48
CA ALA A 77 -18.48 4.92 7.80
C ALA A 77 -17.01 4.52 7.91
N LEU A 78 -16.56 4.17 9.12
CA LEU A 78 -15.19 3.70 9.34
C LEU A 78 -14.93 2.36 8.63
N SER A 79 -15.91 1.45 8.62
CA SER A 79 -15.82 0.17 7.91
C SER A 79 -15.58 0.36 6.40
N ILE A 80 -16.36 1.27 5.79
CA ILE A 80 -16.23 1.63 4.37
C ILE A 80 -14.86 2.26 4.10
N TRP A 81 -14.44 3.21 4.93
CA TRP A 81 -13.15 3.90 4.78
C TRP A 81 -11.97 2.91 4.81
N LEU A 82 -11.94 2.02 5.81
CA LEU A 82 -10.90 0.98 5.92
C LEU A 82 -10.88 0.06 4.69
N GLY A 83 -12.06 -0.24 4.15
CA GLY A 83 -12.23 -1.04 2.94
C GLY A 83 -11.62 -0.41 1.70
N LYS A 84 -11.87 0.89 1.52
CA LYS A 84 -11.27 1.65 0.41
C LYS A 84 -9.76 1.71 0.53
N GLN A 85 -9.24 2.08 1.71
CA GLN A 85 -7.79 2.26 1.93
C GLN A 85 -7.00 0.97 1.79
N TYR A 86 -7.43 -0.10 2.46
CA TYR A 86 -6.61 -1.31 2.60
C TYR A 86 -7.07 -2.47 1.73
N LEU A 87 -8.32 -2.50 1.26
CA LEU A 87 -8.86 -3.62 0.49
C LEU A 87 -9.12 -3.28 -0.98
N ASN A 88 -8.97 -2.01 -1.36
CA ASN A 88 -9.28 -1.52 -2.71
C ASN A 88 -10.76 -1.76 -3.07
N GLN A 89 -11.65 -1.70 -2.07
CA GLN A 89 -13.10 -1.75 -2.28
C GLN A 89 -13.55 -0.44 -2.95
N LYS A 90 -14.41 -0.54 -3.96
CA LYS A 90 -14.95 0.60 -4.71
C LYS A 90 -16.48 0.57 -4.62
N ASP A 91 -17.07 1.76 -4.64
CA ASP A 91 -18.52 1.85 -4.73
C ASP A 91 -18.91 1.64 -6.19
N HIS A 92 -19.92 0.81 -6.42
CA HIS A 92 -20.59 0.74 -7.70
C HIS A 92 -21.69 1.80 -7.71
N GLN A 93 -21.63 2.69 -8.69
CA GLN A 93 -22.74 3.58 -9.01
C GLN A 93 -23.38 3.07 -10.30
N ASP A 94 -24.60 2.56 -10.18
CA ASP A 94 -25.41 2.26 -11.34
C ASP A 94 -26.01 3.57 -11.85
N ILE A 95 -25.52 4.04 -13.00
CA ILE A 95 -26.13 5.16 -13.71
C ILE A 95 -27.38 4.59 -14.38
N GLY A 96 -28.54 4.77 -13.74
CA GLY A 96 -29.83 4.47 -14.34
C GLY A 96 -30.07 5.41 -15.51
N PHE A 97 -29.89 4.92 -16.73
CA PHE A 97 -30.40 5.60 -17.91
C PHE A 97 -31.92 5.42 -17.91
N GLY A 98 -32.68 6.46 -17.55
CA GLY A 98 -34.12 6.48 -17.84
C GLY A 98 -34.35 6.34 -19.35
N GLU A 99 -35.53 5.89 -19.78
CA GLU A 99 -35.91 5.86 -21.20
C GLU A 99 -35.81 7.28 -21.79
N GLY A 100 -34.63 7.62 -22.32
CA GLY A 100 -34.28 8.97 -22.74
C GLY A 100 -32.80 9.11 -23.08
N THR A 101 -32.48 10.03 -24.00
CA THR A 101 -31.10 10.30 -24.41
C THR A 101 -30.42 11.22 -23.38
N THR A 102 -29.42 10.70 -22.66
CA THR A 102 -28.59 11.50 -21.76
C THR A 102 -27.34 11.97 -22.49
N LYS A 103 -27.17 13.29 -22.67
CA LYS A 103 -25.97 13.87 -23.29
C LYS A 103 -24.86 14.00 -22.25
N ILE A 104 -23.72 13.36 -22.48
CA ILE A 104 -22.52 13.49 -21.65
C ILE A 104 -21.55 14.42 -22.39
N ASN A 105 -21.25 15.58 -21.81
CA ASN A 105 -20.20 16.47 -22.31
C ASN A 105 -18.90 16.12 -21.60
N VAL A 106 -17.89 15.69 -22.36
CA VAL A 106 -16.55 15.38 -21.85
C VAL A 106 -15.60 16.45 -22.35
N GLU A 107 -15.00 17.20 -21.42
CA GLU A 107 -13.96 18.17 -21.72
C GLU A 107 -12.63 17.63 -21.17
N TYR A 108 -11.66 17.41 -22.06
CA TYR A 108 -10.32 16.99 -21.70
C TYR A 108 -9.45 18.24 -21.53
N VAL A 109 -8.97 18.47 -20.32
CA VAL A 109 -7.99 19.52 -20.01
C VAL A 109 -6.63 18.87 -19.85
N SER A 110 -5.72 19.08 -20.80
CA SER A 110 -4.30 18.75 -20.66
C SER A 110 -3.62 19.80 -19.79
N ASP A 111 -3.06 19.36 -18.66
CA ASP A 111 -2.27 20.20 -17.76
C ASP A 111 -0.79 20.21 -18.24
N ASP A 112 -0.44 21.18 -19.09
CA ASP A 112 0.92 21.37 -19.64
C ASP A 112 1.86 22.15 -18.70
N SER A 113 1.68 22.04 -17.38
CA SER A 113 2.49 22.77 -16.38
C SER A 113 3.81 22.07 -15.98
N LYS A 114 4.52 21.47 -16.94
CA LYS A 114 5.92 21.00 -16.76
C LYS A 114 6.79 21.23 -17.99
N ASN A 115 7.07 22.47 -18.35
CA ASN A 115 8.25 22.77 -19.20
C ASN A 115 8.73 24.23 -19.06
N LYS A 116 9.31 24.62 -17.90
CA LYS A 116 10.05 25.90 -17.74
C LYS A 116 11.16 25.84 -16.67
N SER A 117 11.93 24.74 -16.57
CA SER A 117 13.08 24.68 -15.65
C SER A 117 14.46 24.50 -16.30
N ASP A 118 14.55 24.27 -17.61
CA ASP A 118 15.81 23.76 -18.20
C ASP A 118 16.54 24.75 -19.14
N GLU A 119 16.25 26.05 -19.07
CA GLU A 119 16.96 27.08 -19.87
C GLU A 119 17.76 28.08 -19.02
N CYS A 120 18.44 27.61 -17.98
CA CYS A 120 19.42 28.39 -17.22
C CYS A 120 20.59 27.50 -16.78
N ILE A 121 21.42 27.05 -17.73
CA ILE A 121 22.86 26.76 -17.57
C ILE A 121 23.49 26.79 -18.98
N SER A 122 24.69 27.35 -19.06
CA SER A 122 25.61 27.48 -20.21
C SER A 122 25.35 28.62 -21.21
N LYS A 123 25.77 29.83 -20.81
CA LYS A 123 26.63 30.67 -21.64
C LYS A 123 27.74 31.25 -20.75
N GLU A 124 28.90 30.58 -20.75
CA GLU A 124 30.21 31.24 -20.64
C GLU A 124 30.57 31.83 -22.02
#